data_AF-A0A2V7JPB2-F1
#
_entry.id   AF-A0A2V7JPB2-F1
#
_cell.length_a   1.000
_cell.length_b   1.000
_cell.length_c   1.000
_cell.angle_alpha   90.00
_cell.angle_beta   90.00
_cell.angle_gamma   90.00
#
_symmetry.space_group_name_H-M   'P 1'
#
loop_
_entity.id
_entity.type
_entity.pdbx_description
1 polymer ?
#
loop_
_entity_poly.entity_id
_entity_poly.type
_entity_poly.pdbx_seq_one_letter_code
_entity_poly.pdbx_strand_id
1 'polypeptide(L)'
;AASSTFNGPFTFATRFEGKKGTNPEELIAAAHAACFSMALSAGLEKAGKPVSRVETTAACTMDMVNGSPTITKMELKVRGTVPGLDQAGFQRAADEAKRNCPVSRALAGIPQITLDAKLG
;
A
#
# COMPACT_ATOMS: atom_id res chain seq x y z
N ALA A 1 -8.41 13.89 -8.86
CA ALA A 1 -8.94 12.57 -9.25
C ALA A 1 -10.21 12.33 -8.45
N ALA A 2 -11.29 11.88 -9.10
CA ALA A 2 -12.53 11.47 -8.44
C ALA A 2 -12.86 10.06 -8.92
N SER A 3 -13.31 9.19 -8.01
CA SER A 3 -13.77 7.83 -8.36
C SER A 3 -15.28 7.84 -8.63
N SER A 4 -15.73 6.92 -9.48
CA SER A 4 -17.15 6.53 -9.55
C SER A 4 -17.50 5.58 -8.40
N THR A 5 -18.73 5.08 -8.37
CA THR A 5 -19.12 4.00 -7.47
C THR A 5 -18.42 2.70 -7.84
N PHE A 6 -18.04 1.92 -6.81
CA PHE A 6 -17.58 0.53 -6.94
C PHE A 6 -18.61 -0.37 -6.26
N ASN A 7 -19.01 -1.45 -6.93
CA ASN A 7 -19.98 -2.41 -6.43
C ASN A 7 -19.45 -3.85 -6.58
N GLY A 8 -19.74 -4.68 -5.58
CA GLY A 8 -19.38 -6.10 -5.54
C GLY A 8 -20.15 -6.83 -4.45
N PRO A 9 -20.19 -8.17 -4.47
CA PRO A 9 -20.87 -8.96 -3.46
C PRO A 9 -20.05 -8.96 -2.16
N PHE A 10 -20.31 -8.00 -1.28
CA PHE A 10 -19.72 -7.96 0.06
C PHE A 10 -20.64 -8.65 1.06
N THR A 11 -20.13 -9.64 1.77
CA THR A 11 -20.92 -10.40 2.76
C THR A 11 -20.17 -10.51 4.07
N PHE A 12 -20.90 -10.79 5.15
CA PHE A 12 -20.29 -11.11 6.43
C PHE A 12 -19.31 -12.29 6.30
N ALA A 13 -19.70 -13.30 5.52
CA ALA A 13 -18.91 -14.51 5.34
C ALA A 13 -17.58 -14.26 4.60
N THR A 14 -17.57 -13.40 3.58
CA THR A 14 -16.33 -13.05 2.86
C THR A 14 -15.42 -12.13 3.68
N ARG A 15 -15.97 -11.40 4.65
CA ARG A 15 -15.21 -10.50 5.52
C ARG A 15 -14.67 -11.14 6.79
N PHE A 16 -15.45 -12.00 7.45
CA PHE A 16 -15.13 -12.50 8.79
C PHE A 16 -15.01 -14.03 8.89
N GLU A 17 -15.53 -14.79 7.92
CA GLU A 17 -15.54 -16.28 7.98
C GLU A 17 -14.52 -16.92 7.02
N GLY A 18 -13.66 -16.13 6.38
CA GLY A 18 -12.66 -16.63 5.44
C GLY A 18 -13.23 -17.26 4.16
N LYS A 19 -14.50 -17.00 3.82
CA LYS A 19 -15.08 -17.49 2.57
C LYS A 19 -14.49 -16.73 1.38
N LYS A 20 -14.32 -17.43 0.25
CA LYS A 20 -13.82 -16.86 -1.00
C LYS A 20 -14.71 -15.71 -1.47
N GLY A 21 -14.10 -14.58 -1.75
CA GLY A 21 -14.74 -13.34 -2.20
C GLY A 21 -13.95 -12.15 -1.68
N THR A 22 -14.27 -10.94 -2.14
CA THR A 22 -13.53 -9.76 -1.69
C THR A 22 -14.08 -9.21 -0.36
N ASN A 23 -13.30 -8.35 0.27
CA ASN A 23 -13.64 -7.66 1.50
C ASN A 23 -13.05 -6.23 1.50
N PRO A 24 -13.53 -5.33 2.38
CA PRO A 24 -13.02 -3.96 2.47
C PRO A 24 -11.50 -3.88 2.71
N GLU A 25 -10.93 -4.81 3.48
CA GLU A 25 -9.52 -4.82 3.84
C GLU A 25 -8.61 -5.06 2.61
N GLU A 26 -8.99 -5.96 1.70
CA GLU A 26 -8.34 -6.16 0.41
C GLU A 26 -8.40 -4.92 -0.49
N LEU A 27 -9.54 -4.24 -0.53
CA LEU A 27 -9.71 -3.03 -1.34
C LEU A 27 -8.84 -1.87 -0.82
N ILE A 28 -8.75 -1.72 0.51
CA ILE A 28 -7.86 -0.74 1.15
C ILE A 28 -6.40 -1.06 0.85
N ALA A 29 -6.00 -2.33 0.96
CA ALA A 29 -4.65 -2.76 0.62
C ALA A 29 -4.32 -2.46 -0.85
N ALA A 30 -5.23 -2.80 -1.78
CA ALA A 30 -5.05 -2.52 -3.21
C ALA A 30 -4.91 -1.02 -3.50
N ALA A 31 -5.77 -0.19 -2.90
CA ALA A 31 -5.70 1.27 -3.03
C ALA A 31 -4.36 1.82 -2.51
N HIS A 32 -3.87 1.29 -1.38
CA HIS A 32 -2.60 1.70 -0.79
C HIS A 32 -1.41 1.29 -1.64
N ALA A 33 -1.35 0.04 -2.11
CA ALA A 33 -0.30 -0.44 -3.01
C ALA A 33 -0.22 0.41 -4.29
N ALA A 34 -1.37 0.71 -4.90
CA ALA A 34 -1.43 1.52 -6.12
C ALA A 34 -0.95 2.96 -5.88
N CYS A 35 -1.47 3.61 -4.84
CA CYS A 35 -1.10 4.98 -4.50
C CYS A 35 0.37 5.11 -4.12
N PHE A 36 0.89 4.18 -3.32
CA PHE A 36 2.30 4.11 -2.96
C PHE A 36 3.19 3.94 -4.20
N SER A 37 2.85 3.00 -5.10
CA SER A 37 3.65 2.73 -6.30
C SER A 37 3.75 3.97 -7.19
N MET A 38 2.64 4.66 -7.43
CA MET A 38 2.62 5.90 -8.20
C MET A 38 3.42 7.02 -7.54
N ALA A 39 3.31 7.18 -6.22
CA ALA A 39 4.06 8.19 -5.47
C ALA A 39 5.57 7.92 -5.50
N LEU A 40 5.99 6.66 -5.35
CA LEU A 40 7.39 6.25 -5.44
C LEU A 40 7.95 6.53 -6.84
N SER A 41 7.26 6.10 -7.90
CA SER A 41 7.70 6.35 -9.28
C SER A 41 7.81 7.85 -9.57
N ALA A 42 6.81 8.64 -9.20
CA ALA A 42 6.83 10.09 -9.41
C ALA A 42 7.96 10.78 -8.63
N GLY A 43 8.23 10.35 -7.40
CA GLY A 43 9.34 10.88 -6.58
C GLY A 43 10.70 10.60 -7.19
N LEU A 44 10.91 9.36 -7.66
CA LEU A 44 12.14 8.95 -8.33
C LEU A 44 12.36 9.67 -9.66
N GLU A 45 11.33 9.77 -10.50
CA GLU A 45 11.39 10.50 -11.77
C GLU A 45 11.72 11.98 -11.56
N LYS A 46 11.09 12.62 -10.55
CA LYS A 46 11.39 14.02 -10.18
C LYS A 46 12.85 14.20 -9.73
N ALA A 47 13.45 13.17 -9.14
CA ALA A 47 14.87 13.15 -8.76
C ALA A 47 15.81 12.79 -9.92
N GLY A 48 15.32 12.71 -11.16
CA GLY A 48 16.11 12.34 -12.33
C GLY A 48 16.53 10.87 -12.35
N LYS A 49 15.78 10.00 -11.66
CA LYS A 49 16.02 8.55 -11.60
C LYS A 49 14.91 7.82 -12.38
N PRO A 50 15.12 7.48 -13.66
CA PRO A 50 14.09 6.86 -14.48
C PRO A 50 13.74 5.47 -13.93
N VAL A 51 12.45 5.22 -13.74
CA VAL A 51 11.94 3.97 -13.18
C VAL A 51 11.59 3.00 -14.29
N SER A 52 12.22 1.83 -14.32
CA SER A 52 11.88 0.78 -15.28
C SER A 52 10.72 -0.09 -14.80
N ARG A 53 10.66 -0.36 -13.49
CA ARG A 53 9.60 -1.14 -12.84
C ARG A 53 9.43 -0.73 -11.39
N VAL A 54 8.19 -0.63 -10.94
CA VAL A 54 7.80 -0.63 -9.53
C VAL A 54 6.58 -1.52 -9.39
N GLU A 55 6.65 -2.49 -8.50
CA GLU A 55 5.55 -3.39 -8.17
C GLU A 55 5.41 -3.45 -6.66
N THR A 56 4.20 -3.15 -6.18
CA THR A 56 3.89 -3.19 -4.74
C THR A 56 2.77 -4.17 -4.48
N THR A 57 2.98 -5.02 -3.48
CA THR A 57 1.92 -5.79 -2.84
C THR A 57 1.64 -5.18 -1.48
N ALA A 58 0.37 -5.23 -1.06
CA ALA A 58 -0.03 -4.77 0.25
C ALA A 58 -0.90 -5.81 0.94
N ALA A 59 -0.79 -5.91 2.26
CA ALA A 59 -1.66 -6.70 3.11
C ALA A 59 -2.21 -5.84 4.24
N CYS A 60 -3.52 -5.90 4.45
CA CYS A 60 -4.23 -5.20 5.50
C CYS A 60 -4.64 -6.23 6.57
N THR A 61 -4.36 -5.95 7.83
CA THR A 61 -4.77 -6.79 8.96
C THR A 61 -5.80 -6.06 9.79
N MET A 62 -6.88 -6.77 10.11
CA MET A 62 -7.91 -6.33 11.03
C MET A 62 -7.94 -7.28 12.22
N ASP A 63 -7.94 -6.73 13.42
CA ASP A 63 -8.02 -7.46 14.68
C ASP A 63 -9.17 -6.93 15.54
N MET A 64 -9.49 -7.64 16.61
CA MET A 64 -10.41 -7.16 17.65
C MET A 64 -9.61 -6.39 18.70
N VAL A 65 -9.79 -5.07 18.74
CA VAL A 65 -9.17 -4.19 19.75
C VAL A 65 -10.26 -3.69 20.68
N ASN A 66 -10.18 -4.02 21.97
CA ASN A 66 -11.18 -3.67 22.97
C ASN A 66 -12.62 -4.05 22.56
N GLY A 67 -12.77 -5.23 21.95
CA GLY A 67 -14.07 -5.73 21.49
C GLY A 67 -14.59 -5.12 20.17
N SER A 68 -13.81 -4.25 19.51
CA SER A 68 -14.20 -3.62 18.24
C SER A 68 -13.27 -4.03 17.09
N PRO A 69 -13.81 -4.42 15.91
CA PRO A 69 -13.00 -4.68 14.72
C PRO A 69 -12.22 -3.42 14.32
N THR A 70 -10.91 -3.51 14.23
CA THR A 70 -10.01 -2.39 13.98
C THR A 70 -8.93 -2.80 13.00
N ILE A 71 -8.68 -1.97 11.98
CA ILE A 71 -7.52 -2.17 11.10
C ILE A 71 -6.27 -1.77 11.88
N THR A 72 -5.43 -2.74 12.21
CA THR A 72 -4.27 -2.58 13.09
C THR A 72 -2.97 -2.44 12.33
N LYS A 73 -2.89 -3.06 11.13
CA LYS A 73 -1.65 -3.16 10.39
C LYS A 73 -1.87 -3.03 8.88
N MET A 74 -0.92 -2.37 8.23
CA MET A 74 -0.75 -2.36 6.79
C MET A 74 0.70 -2.69 6.45
N GLU A 75 0.90 -3.68 5.59
CA GLU A 75 2.23 -4.14 5.18
C GLU A 75 2.44 -3.86 3.70
N LEU A 76 3.41 -3.02 3.35
CA LEU A 76 3.79 -2.76 1.97
C LEU A 76 5.06 -3.55 1.63
N LYS A 77 5.05 -4.26 0.51
CA LYS A 77 6.26 -4.88 -0.06
C LYS A 77 6.43 -4.39 -1.48
N VAL A 78 7.53 -3.69 -1.74
CA VAL A 78 7.84 -3.13 -3.06
C VAL A 78 9.09 -3.76 -3.64
N ARG A 79 9.02 -4.08 -4.93
CA ARG A 79 10.14 -4.50 -5.76
C ARG A 79 10.27 -3.51 -6.91
N GLY A 80 11.46 -2.93 -7.07
CA GLY A 80 11.70 -1.91 -8.08
C GLY A 80 12.96 -2.18 -8.89
N THR A 81 13.00 -1.65 -10.10
CA THR A 81 14.19 -1.59 -10.96
C THR A 81 14.35 -0.15 -11.42
N VAL A 82 15.46 0.46 -11.01
CA VAL A 82 15.75 1.89 -11.23
C VAL A 82 17.23 2.00 -11.60
N PRO A 83 17.57 2.05 -12.91
CA PRO A 83 18.95 2.08 -13.36
C PRO A 83 19.75 3.22 -12.72
N GLY A 84 20.95 2.91 -12.21
CA GLY A 84 21.84 3.90 -11.60
C GLY A 84 21.38 4.43 -10.23
N LEU A 85 20.47 3.73 -9.56
CA LEU A 85 20.15 3.93 -8.15
C LEU A 85 20.73 2.79 -7.31
N ASP A 86 21.07 3.07 -6.06
CA ASP A 86 21.47 2.06 -5.09
C ASP A 86 20.30 1.68 -4.15
N GLN A 87 20.43 0.55 -3.45
CA GLN A 87 19.41 0.07 -2.52
C GLN A 87 19.10 1.11 -1.43
N ALA A 88 20.09 1.86 -0.95
CA ALA A 88 19.89 2.87 0.08
C ALA A 88 19.11 4.10 -0.44
N GLY A 89 19.38 4.54 -1.67
CA GLY A 89 18.59 5.56 -2.35
C GLY A 89 17.16 5.12 -2.61
N PHE A 90 16.97 3.88 -3.07
CA PHE A 90 15.64 3.31 -3.29
C PHE A 90 14.83 3.22 -1.99
N GLN A 91 15.45 2.73 -0.91
CA GLN A 91 14.83 2.66 0.41
C GLN A 91 14.37 4.03 0.91
N ARG A 92 15.22 5.07 0.77
CA ARG A 92 14.86 6.44 1.17
C ARG A 92 13.65 6.97 0.39
N ALA A 93 13.65 6.83 -0.93
CA ALA A 93 12.53 7.24 -1.77
C ALA A 93 11.24 6.47 -1.43
N ALA A 94 11.36 5.16 -1.17
CA ALA A 94 10.25 4.32 -0.76
C ALA A 94 9.69 4.74 0.62
N ASP A 95 10.53 5.08 1.59
CA ASP A 95 10.10 5.59 2.89
C ASP A 95 9.44 6.97 2.82
N GLU A 96 9.86 7.82 1.88
CA GLU A 96 9.20 9.09 1.60
C GLU A 96 7.81 8.87 0.98
N ALA A 97 7.70 7.97 0.00
CA ALA A 97 6.42 7.60 -0.61
C ALA A 97 5.46 6.99 0.43
N LYS A 98 5.96 6.10 1.29
CA LYS A 98 5.21 5.50 2.41
C LYS A 98 4.63 6.55 3.34
N ARG A 99 5.35 7.63 3.61
CA ARG A 99 4.89 8.69 4.52
C ARG A 99 3.91 9.65 3.86
N ASN A 100 4.08 9.92 2.56
CA ASN A 100 3.47 11.09 1.95
C ASN A 100 2.42 10.79 0.87
N CYS A 101 2.30 9.55 0.38
CA CYS A 101 1.28 9.26 -0.62
C CYS A 101 -0.12 9.55 -0.05
N PRO A 102 -1.07 10.04 -0.88
CA PRO A 102 -2.41 10.41 -0.41
C PRO A 102 -3.11 9.35 0.44
N VAL A 103 -3.00 8.07 0.07
CA VAL A 103 -3.63 6.97 0.82
C VAL A 103 -2.93 6.74 2.17
N SER A 104 -1.60 6.79 2.24
CA SER A 104 -0.89 6.73 3.54
C SER A 104 -1.33 7.84 4.49
N ARG A 105 -1.52 9.06 3.98
CA ARG A 105 -1.99 10.19 4.78
C ARG A 105 -3.42 9.99 5.27
N ALA A 106 -4.30 9.43 4.43
CA ALA A 106 -5.67 9.11 4.81
C ALA A 106 -5.73 7.96 5.83
N LEU A 107 -4.81 6.99 5.75
CA LEU A 107 -4.71 5.83 6.63
C LEU A 107 -3.80 6.05 7.85
N ALA A 108 -3.48 7.30 8.20
CA ALA A 108 -2.59 7.63 9.32
C ALA A 108 -3.07 7.14 10.70
N GLY A 109 -4.36 6.75 10.81
CA GLY A 109 -4.92 6.12 12.00
C GLY A 109 -4.55 4.64 12.19
N ILE A 110 -3.97 3.98 11.18
CA ILE A 110 -3.49 2.59 11.31
C ILE A 110 -2.24 2.60 12.21
N PRO A 111 -2.24 1.90 13.36
CA PRO A 111 -1.12 1.93 14.31
C PRO A 111 0.22 1.50 13.72
N GLN A 112 0.21 0.56 12.77
CA GLN A 112 1.43 0.03 12.18
C GLN A 112 1.34 -0.01 10.65
N ILE A 113 2.16 0.80 9.98
CA ILE A 113 2.41 0.68 8.54
C ILE A 113 3.87 0.27 8.36
N THR A 114 4.13 -0.90 7.76
CA THR A 114 5.49 -1.42 7.50
C THR A 114 5.83 -1.35 6.02
N LEU A 115 7.13 -1.40 5.70
CA LEU A 115 7.64 -1.38 4.34
C LEU A 115 8.84 -2.32 4.21
N ASP A 116 8.79 -3.23 3.24
CA ASP A 116 9.93 -4.00 2.73
C ASP A 116 10.20 -3.58 1.29
N ALA A 117 11.25 -2.77 1.07
CA ALA A 117 11.61 -2.26 -0.24
C ALA A 117 12.92 -2.91 -0.73
N LYS A 118 12.87 -3.51 -1.93
CA LYS A 118 14.05 -4.09 -2.57
C LYS A 118 14.20 -3.58 -4.00
N LEU A 119 15.40 -3.13 -4.30
CA LEU A 119 15.88 -2.82 -5.63
C LEU A 119 16.46 -4.10 -6.26
N GLY A 120 16.06 -4.38 -7.49
CA GLY A 120 16.58 -5.48 -8.31
C GLY A 120 17.21 -4.99 -9.60
#